data_AF-A0A921B404-F1
#
_entry.id   AF-A0A921B404-F1
#
_cell.length_a   1.000
_cell.length_b   1.000
_cell.length_c   1.000
_cell.angle_alpha   90.00
_cell.angle_beta   90.00
_cell.angle_gamma   90.00
#
_symmetry.space_group_name_H-M   'P 1'
#
loop_
_entity.id
_entity.type
_entity.pdbx_description
1 polymer ?
#
loop_
_entity_poly.entity_id
_entity_poly.type
_entity_poly.pdbx_seq_one_letter_code
_entity_poly.pdbx_strand_id
1 'polypeptide(L)'
;MKKKIDYDSFARATKKQVEQKFATPKTGLTAEQVKAARQQFGSNQLTYQKKTPFIVEAIKAYITPFTLVLIALAVISFFTDYVHAAPADKSLFGVIIIIVMVFISGTMSLIQSVRS
;
A
#
# COMPACT_ATOMS: atom_id res chain seq x y z
N MET A 1 13.97 -18.36 -0.76
CA MET A 1 14.69 -17.93 0.46
C MET A 1 15.59 -16.74 0.11
N LYS A 2 15.32 -15.52 0.61
CA LYS A 2 16.19 -14.36 0.36
C LYS A 2 17.49 -14.55 1.16
N LYS A 3 18.65 -14.63 0.50
CA LYS A 3 19.96 -14.63 1.18
C LYS A 3 20.08 -13.32 1.96
N LYS A 4 20.21 -13.41 3.29
CA LYS A 4 20.45 -12.26 4.16
C LYS A 4 21.86 -11.75 3.85
N ILE A 5 21.96 -10.56 3.25
CA ILE A 5 23.25 -9.95 2.94
C ILE A 5 23.86 -9.45 4.24
N ASP A 6 25.08 -9.90 4.55
CA ASP A 6 25.81 -9.50 5.75
C ASP A 6 26.63 -8.23 5.51
N TYR A 7 26.00 -7.08 5.72
CA TYR A 7 26.61 -5.77 5.46
C TYR A 7 27.78 -5.43 6.39
N ASP A 8 27.82 -5.95 7.63
CA ASP A 8 28.91 -5.68 8.57
C ASP A 8 30.24 -6.28 8.08
N SER A 9 30.18 -7.49 7.51
CA SER A 9 31.35 -8.12 6.90
C SER A 9 31.96 -7.30 5.76
N PHE A 10 31.14 -6.60 4.97
CA PHE A 10 31.63 -5.74 3.88
C PHE A 10 32.14 -4.39 4.39
N ALA A 11 31.52 -3.83 5.43
CA ALA A 11 31.95 -2.56 6.04
C ALA A 11 33.35 -2.66 6.69
N ARG A 12 33.69 -3.83 7.23
CA ARG A 12 34.99 -4.10 7.86
C ARG A 12 36.04 -4.65 6.90
N ALA A 13 35.65 -5.03 5.68
CA ALA A 13 36.57 -5.58 4.70
C ALA A 13 37.50 -4.51 4.10
N THR A 14 38.73 -4.91 3.80
CA THR A 14 39.67 -4.06 3.07
C THR A 14 39.30 -3.98 1.58
N LYS A 15 39.69 -2.88 0.92
CA LYS A 15 39.44 -2.67 -0.52
C LYS A 15 39.82 -3.89 -1.37
N LYS A 16 40.98 -4.50 -1.12
CA LYS A 16 41.46 -5.68 -1.85
C LYS A 16 40.57 -6.91 -1.67
N GLN A 17 40.02 -7.11 -0.47
CA GLN A 17 39.11 -8.22 -0.19
C GLN A 17 37.77 -8.05 -0.92
N VAL A 18 37.27 -6.81 -1.00
CA VAL A 18 36.04 -6.49 -1.74
C VAL A 18 36.27 -6.68 -3.24
N GLU A 19 37.36 -6.14 -3.78
CA GLU A 19 37.75 -6.32 -5.20
C GLU A 19 37.86 -7.80 -5.58
N GLN A 20 38.50 -8.62 -4.73
CA GLN A 20 38.62 -10.05 -4.97
C GLN A 20 37.27 -10.78 -4.89
N LYS A 21 36.41 -10.41 -3.95
CA LYS A 21 35.09 -11.03 -3.77
C LYS A 21 34.13 -10.74 -4.93
N PHE A 22 34.24 -9.55 -5.55
CA PHE A 22 33.44 -9.18 -6.72
C PHE A 22 34.17 -9.37 -8.06
N ALA A 23 35.39 -9.94 -8.03
CA ALA A 23 36.24 -10.14 -9.20
C ALA A 23 36.44 -8.85 -10.02
N THR A 24 36.60 -7.71 -9.33
CA THR A 24 36.71 -6.39 -9.94
C THR A 24 38.18 -6.00 -10.11
N PRO A 25 38.71 -5.88 -11.35
CA PRO A 25 40.06 -5.40 -11.61
C PRO A 25 40.21 -3.92 -11.27
N LYS A 26 41.43 -3.47 -10.99
CA LYS A 26 41.74 -2.04 -10.78
C LYS A 26 41.44 -1.16 -12.00
N THR A 27 41.44 -1.76 -13.19
CA THR A 27 41.13 -1.10 -14.47
C THR A 27 39.63 -1.01 -14.75
N GLY A 28 38.79 -1.54 -13.85
CA GLY A 28 37.35 -1.68 -14.07
C GLY A 28 36.97 -3.00 -14.75
N LEU A 29 35.65 -3.21 -14.89
CA LEU A 29 35.07 -4.40 -15.51
C LEU A 29 34.96 -4.23 -17.03
N THR A 30 35.13 -5.33 -17.77
CA THR A 30 34.87 -5.36 -19.21
C THR A 30 33.37 -5.38 -19.52
N ALA A 31 32.99 -5.04 -20.75
CA ALA A 31 31.58 -5.07 -21.17
C ALA A 31 30.93 -6.46 -20.98
N GLU A 32 31.70 -7.53 -21.19
CA GLU A 32 31.23 -8.90 -20.97
C GLU A 32 31.00 -9.21 -19.49
N GLN A 33 31.93 -8.79 -18.62
CA GLN A 33 31.78 -8.94 -17.16
C GLN A 33 30.59 -8.15 -16.64
N VAL A 34 30.35 -6.95 -17.16
CA VAL A 34 29.16 -6.14 -16.82
C VAL A 34 27.88 -6.86 -17.24
N LYS A 35 27.85 -7.48 -18.43
CA LYS A 35 26.68 -8.24 -18.91
C LYS A 35 26.42 -9.47 -18.04
N ALA A 36 27.47 -10.23 -17.70
CA ALA A 36 27.36 -11.38 -16.80
C ALA A 36 26.88 -10.97 -15.39
N ALA A 37 27.42 -9.88 -14.84
CA ALA A 37 27.00 -9.35 -13.55
C ALA A 37 25.52 -8.92 -13.56
N ARG A 38 25.04 -8.26 -14.62
CA ARG A 38 23.62 -7.89 -14.76
C ARG A 38 22.70 -9.11 -14.91
N GLN A 39 23.16 -10.18 -15.55
CA GLN A 39 22.40 -11.44 -15.61
C GLN A 39 22.31 -12.12 -14.25
N GLN A 40 23.38 -12.05 -13.44
CA GLN A 40 23.42 -12.70 -12.12
C GLN A 40 22.70 -11.90 -11.02
N PHE A 41 22.91 -10.58 -10.98
CA PHE A 41 22.44 -9.71 -9.90
C PHE A 41 21.21 -8.87 -10.27
N GLY A 42 20.86 -8.83 -11.56
CA GLY A 42 19.82 -7.96 -12.08
C GLY A 42 20.29 -6.52 -12.33
N SER A 43 19.38 -5.72 -12.88
CA SER A 43 19.61 -4.28 -13.07
C SER A 43 19.59 -3.54 -11.74
N ASN A 44 20.52 -2.61 -11.54
CA ASN A 44 20.50 -1.71 -10.38
C ASN A 44 19.42 -0.64 -10.55
N GLN A 45 18.16 -1.06 -10.43
CA GLN A 45 17.00 -0.19 -10.47
C GLN A 45 16.16 -0.50 -9.23
N LEU A 46 15.75 0.56 -8.53
CA LEU A 46 14.75 0.45 -7.50
C LEU A 46 13.48 -0.07 -8.17
N THR A 47 13.07 -1.29 -7.81
CA THR A 47 11.77 -1.81 -8.24
C THR A 47 10.73 -0.93 -7.58
N TYR A 48 10.18 0.02 -8.33
CA TYR A 48 8.91 0.61 -7.97
C TYR A 48 7.93 -0.56 -7.92
N GLN A 49 7.42 -0.87 -6.72
CA GLN A 49 6.33 -1.83 -6.60
C GLN A 49 5.24 -1.39 -7.57
N LYS A 50 4.68 -2.34 -8.33
CA LYS A 50 3.52 -2.06 -9.18
C LYS A 50 2.52 -1.29 -8.32
N LYS A 51 2.20 -0.07 -8.73
CA LYS A 51 1.21 0.77 -8.03
C LYS A 51 -0.02 -0.10 -7.79
N THR A 52 -0.43 -0.22 -6.53
CA THR A 52 -1.74 -0.77 -6.23
C THR A 52 -2.76 -0.01 -7.06
N PRO A 53 -3.68 -0.70 -7.75
CA PRO A 53 -4.69 0.00 -8.53
C PRO A 53 -5.51 0.90 -7.59
N PHE A 54 -5.73 2.15 -8.00
CA PHE A 54 -6.40 3.19 -7.21
C PHE A 54 -7.71 2.73 -6.56
N ILE A 55 -8.50 1.91 -7.28
CA ILE A 55 -9.76 1.35 -6.79
C ILE A 55 -9.54 0.45 -5.56
N VAL A 56 -8.50 -0.38 -5.56
CA VAL A 56 -8.19 -1.27 -4.43
C VAL A 56 -7.75 -0.46 -3.21
N GLU A 57 -7.04 0.63 -3.45
CA GLU A 57 -6.62 1.56 -2.41
C GLU A 57 -7.80 2.34 -1.82
N ALA A 58 -8.74 2.75 -2.68
CA ALA A 58 -10.00 3.36 -2.27
C ALA A 58 -10.88 2.42 -1.44
N ILE A 59 -11.03 1.16 -1.85
CA ILE A 59 -11.81 0.18 -1.09
C ILE A 59 -11.14 -0.08 0.27
N LYS A 60 -9.80 -0.20 0.31
CA LYS A 60 -9.06 -0.34 1.58
C LYS A 60 -9.23 0.88 2.49
N ALA A 61 -9.21 2.09 1.94
CA ALA A 61 -9.40 3.31 2.70
C ALA A 61 -10.83 3.44 3.25
N TYR A 62 -11.83 2.88 2.53
CA TYR A 62 -13.23 2.92 2.95
C TYR A 62 -13.63 1.83 3.95
N ILE A 63 -12.97 0.66 3.97
CA ILE A 63 -13.31 -0.42 4.91
C ILE A 63 -12.47 -0.29 6.17
N THR A 64 -12.92 0.57 7.07
CA THR A 64 -12.38 0.74 8.42
C THR A 64 -13.34 0.16 9.48
N PRO A 65 -12.86 -0.18 10.69
CA PRO A 65 -13.74 -0.61 11.79
C PRO A 65 -14.86 0.40 12.07
N PHE A 66 -14.57 1.71 11.96
CA PHE A 66 -15.54 2.78 12.19
C PHE A 66 -16.63 2.82 11.12
N THR A 67 -16.25 2.78 9.84
CA THR A 67 -17.21 2.78 8.72
C THR A 67 -18.10 1.53 8.73
N LEU A 68 -17.58 0.38 9.17
CA LEU A 68 -18.40 -0.83 9.33
C LEU A 68 -19.51 -0.64 10.37
N VAL A 69 -19.21 0.01 11.50
CA VAL A 69 -20.21 0.34 12.52
C VAL A 69 -21.26 1.30 11.96
N LEU A 70 -20.83 2.34 11.23
CA LEU A 70 -21.76 3.30 10.62
C LEU A 70 -22.68 2.65 9.57
N ILE A 71 -22.15 1.75 8.75
CA ILE A 71 -22.96 0.98 7.79
C ILE A 71 -23.99 0.12 8.53
N ALA A 72 -23.59 -0.56 9.61
CA ALA A 72 -24.51 -1.35 10.42
C ALA A 72 -25.62 -0.47 11.03
N LEU A 73 -25.27 0.70 11.56
CA LEU A 73 -26.24 1.67 12.09
C LEU A 73 -27.18 2.21 11.01
N ALA A 74 -26.68 2.51 9.82
CA ALA A 74 -27.51 2.96 8.70
C ALA A 74 -28.52 1.90 8.28
N VAL A 75 -28.11 0.63 8.24
CA VAL A 75 -29.00 -0.51 7.95
C VAL A 75 -30.06 -0.64 9.04
N ILE A 76 -29.67 -0.64 10.32
CA ILE A 76 -30.61 -0.75 11.43
C ILE A 76 -31.61 0.42 11.40
N SER A 77 -31.12 1.66 11.25
CA SER A 77 -31.94 2.88 11.15
C SER A 77 -32.89 2.82 9.96
N PHE A 78 -32.47 2.29 8.80
CA PHE A 78 -33.38 2.11 7.68
C PHE A 78 -34.54 1.15 8.00
N PHE A 79 -34.24 0.05 8.68
CA PHE A 79 -35.29 -0.89 9.08
C PHE A 79 -36.21 -0.33 10.16
N THR A 80 -35.70 0.41 11.14
CA THR A 80 -36.51 0.97 12.22
C THR A 80 -37.31 2.20 11.78
N ASP A 81 -36.67 3.12 11.06
CA ASP A 81 -37.18 4.48 10.82
C ASP A 81 -37.95 4.59 9.50
N TYR A 82 -37.83 3.60 8.61
CA TYR A 82 -38.51 3.61 7.30
C TYR A 82 -39.33 2.34 7.03
N VAL A 83 -38.79 1.15 7.31
CA VAL A 83 -39.51 -0.11 7.03
C VAL A 83 -40.59 -0.39 8.08
N HIS A 84 -40.25 -0.31 9.39
CA HIS A 84 -41.18 -0.57 10.49
C HIS A 84 -41.97 0.65 10.97
N ALA A 85 -41.56 1.86 10.59
CA ALA A 85 -42.24 3.08 10.99
C ALA A 85 -43.63 3.21 10.32
N ALA A 86 -44.58 3.75 11.09
CA ALA A 86 -45.89 4.11 10.56
C ALA A 86 -45.75 5.13 9.41
N PRO A 87 -46.67 5.17 8.43
CA PRO A 87 -46.55 6.04 7.25
C PRO A 87 -46.32 7.52 7.57
N ALA A 88 -46.85 8.00 8.69
CA ALA A 88 -46.70 9.38 9.16
C ALA A 88 -45.31 9.69 9.75
N ASP A 89 -44.60 8.67 10.24
CA ASP A 89 -43.31 8.81 10.95
C ASP A 89 -42.12 8.30 10.13
N LYS A 90 -42.35 7.86 8.88
CA LYS A 90 -41.28 7.40 8.00
C LYS A 90 -40.31 8.54 7.70
N SER A 91 -39.08 8.41 8.20
CA SER A 91 -38.04 9.40 8.01
C SER A 91 -36.74 8.76 7.56
N LEU A 92 -36.28 9.16 6.37
CA LEU A 92 -34.97 8.75 5.85
C LEU A 92 -33.84 9.70 6.27
N PHE A 93 -34.15 10.79 7.00
CA PHE A 93 -33.16 11.81 7.34
C PHE A 93 -31.98 11.24 8.14
N GLY A 94 -32.24 10.38 9.12
CA GLY A 94 -31.19 9.74 9.92
C GLY A 94 -30.25 8.88 9.07
N VAL A 95 -30.82 8.03 8.22
CA VAL A 95 -30.07 7.18 7.28
C VAL A 95 -29.23 8.02 6.32
N ILE A 96 -29.81 9.09 5.75
CA ILE A 96 -29.12 9.99 4.82
C ILE A 96 -27.93 10.69 5.50
N ILE A 97 -28.10 11.18 6.73
CA ILE A 97 -27.02 11.83 7.49
C ILE A 97 -25.84 10.87 7.69
N ILE A 98 -26.11 9.63 8.11
CA ILE A 98 -25.08 8.62 8.33
C ILE A 98 -24.34 8.31 7.03
N ILE A 99 -25.07 8.14 5.92
CA ILE A 99 -24.48 7.89 4.60
C ILE A 99 -23.55 9.05 4.20
N VAL A 100 -24.02 10.30 4.31
CA VAL A 100 -23.22 11.49 3.96
C VAL A 100 -21.96 11.57 4.82
N MET A 101 -22.05 11.31 6.12
CA MET A 101 -20.90 11.31 7.02
C MET A 101 -19.86 10.25 6.63
N VAL A 102 -20.29 9.04 6.30
CA VAL A 102 -19.41 7.96 5.81
C VAL A 102 -18.74 8.37 4.50
N PHE A 103 -19.48 8.98 3.57
CA PHE A 103 -18.93 9.45 2.30
C PHE A 103 -17.87 10.55 2.47
N ILE A 104 -18.14 11.56 3.30
CA ILE A 104 -17.17 12.62 3.59
C ILE A 104 -15.91 12.05 4.25
N SER A 105 -16.07 11.16 5.23
CA SER A 105 -14.92 10.53 5.90
C SER A 105 -14.09 9.69 4.93
N GLY A 106 -14.73 8.83 4.12
CA GLY A 106 -14.02 7.94 3.21
C GLY A 106 -13.34 8.68 2.05
N THR A 107 -13.96 9.72 1.51
CA THR A 107 -13.33 10.59 0.50
C THR A 107 -12.10 11.30 1.05
N MET A 108 -12.16 11.81 2.29
CA MET A 108 -11.01 12.46 2.94
C MET A 108 -9.85 11.48 3.17
N SER A 109 -10.14 10.23 3.58
CA SER A 109 -9.14 9.18 3.74
C SER A 109 -8.50 8.76 2.42
N LEU A 110 -9.28 8.70 1.32
CA LEU A 110 -8.76 8.42 -0.01
C LEU A 110 -7.78 9.49 -0.49
N ILE A 111 -8.13 10.77 -0.33
CA ILE A 111 -7.26 11.90 -0.70
C ILE A 111 -5.93 11.83 0.09
N GLN A 112 -5.98 11.43 1.36
CA GLN A 112 -4.78 11.25 2.19
C GLN A 112 -3.93 10.06 1.74
N SER A 113 -4.55 8.93 1.35
CA SER A 113 -3.84 7.74 0.85
C SER A 113 -3.08 8.03 -0.43
N VAL A 114 -3.71 8.76 -1.36
CA VAL A 114 -3.13 9.07 -2.68
C VAL A 114 -1.96 10.05 -2.59
N ARG A 115 -1.91 10.84 -1.51
CA ARG A 115 -0.85 11.81 -1.26
C ARG A 115 0.35 11.22 -0.51
N SER A 116 0.17 10.11 0.23
CA SER A 116 1.26 9.36 0.89
C SER A 116 2.01 8.46 -0.09
#